data_AF-A0A366J8H7-F1
#
_entry.id   AF-A0A366J8H7-F1
#
_cell.length_a   1.000
_cell.length_b   1.000
_cell.length_c   1.000
_cell.angle_alpha   90.00
_cell.angle_beta   90.00
_cell.angle_gamma   90.00
#
_symmetry.space_group_name_H-M   'P 1'
#
loop_
_entity.id
_entity.type
_entity.pdbx_description
1 polymer ?
#
loop_
_entity_poly.entity_id
_entity_poly.type
_entity_poly.pdbx_seq_one_letter_code
_entity_poly.pdbx_strand_id
1 'polypeptide(L)'
;MIAFLLPVISSVGSLLRLPALATFFATIFGNFIAFFAKWFTARTATQLGVIAAIASLTIGMIALIKTLISSISLVAPPLFSQAMSLVVPDNAPICISALVSAHTIKWVWQWQVRFIEYYSSGN
;
A
#
# COMPACT_ATOMS: atom_id res chain seq x y z
N MET A 1 46.34 35.46 -30.00
CA MET A 1 45.14 34.60 -30.05
C MET A 1 44.62 34.15 -28.68
N ILE A 2 45.44 34.09 -27.61
CA ILE A 2 44.98 33.72 -26.24
C ILE A 2 44.25 34.85 -25.47
N ALA A 3 44.57 36.12 -25.75
CA ALA A 3 44.05 37.27 -24.99
C ALA A 3 42.52 37.51 -25.13
N PHE A 4 41.89 36.97 -26.19
CA PHE A 4 40.47 37.16 -26.47
C PHE A 4 39.55 36.14 -25.75
N LEU A 5 40.12 35.10 -25.13
CA LEU A 5 39.37 34.07 -24.41
C LEU A 5 39.19 34.36 -22.90
N LEU A 6 40.07 35.19 -22.32
CA LEU A 6 40.00 35.61 -20.91
C LEU A 6 38.66 36.28 -20.52
N PRO A 7 38.07 37.19 -21.34
CA PRO A 7 36.78 37.79 -21.03
C PRO A 7 35.65 36.76 -21.05
N VAL A 8 35.67 35.81 -21.99
CA VAL A 8 34.64 34.77 -22.14
C VAL A 8 34.70 33.77 -20.98
N ILE A 9 35.89 33.39 -20.53
CA ILE A 9 36.05 32.49 -19.37
C ILE A 9 35.61 33.20 -18.08
N SER A 10 35.88 34.50 -17.95
CA SER A 10 35.43 35.30 -16.80
C SER A 10 33.90 35.56 -16.80
N SER A 11 33.27 35.72 -17.97
CA SER A 11 31.82 35.91 -18.08
C SER A 11 31.05 34.60 -17.90
N VAL A 12 31.58 33.48 -18.39
CA VAL A 12 31.02 32.14 -18.17
C VAL A 12 31.12 31.74 -16.68
N GLY A 13 32.22 32.05 -16.00
CA GLY A 13 32.36 31.80 -14.56
C GLY A 13 31.41 32.62 -13.67
N SER A 14 31.03 33.83 -14.09
CA SER A 14 30.02 34.65 -13.42
C SER A 14 28.59 34.12 -13.64
N LEU A 15 28.29 33.74 -14.88
CA LEU A 15 26.98 33.20 -15.27
C LEU A 15 26.71 31.80 -14.73
N LEU A 16 27.74 30.99 -14.46
CA LEU A 16 27.61 29.66 -13.85
C LEU A 16 27.37 29.70 -12.32
N ARG A 17 27.74 30.80 -11.64
CA ARG A 17 27.57 30.94 -10.18
C ARG A 17 26.11 31.03 -9.75
N LEU A 18 25.28 31.74 -10.51
CA LEU A 18 23.83 31.85 -10.27
C LEU A 18 23.07 30.51 -10.39
N PRO A 19 23.23 29.72 -11.47
CA PRO A 19 22.61 28.40 -11.59
C PRO A 19 23.24 27.37 -10.63
N ALA A 20 24.53 27.46 -10.30
CA ALA A 20 25.15 26.58 -9.30
C ALA A 20 24.56 26.81 -7.89
N LEU A 21 24.28 28.06 -7.52
CA LEU A 21 23.62 28.37 -6.25
C LEU A 21 22.15 27.92 -6.27
N ALA A 22 21.45 28.17 -7.37
CA ALA A 22 20.05 27.76 -7.54
C ALA A 22 19.90 26.23 -7.48
N THR A 23 20.80 25.49 -8.13
CA THR A 23 20.81 24.02 -8.08
C THR A 23 21.21 23.50 -6.70
N PHE A 24 22.13 24.16 -5.99
CA PHE A 24 22.46 23.82 -4.60
C PHE A 24 21.25 23.96 -3.68
N PHE A 25 20.55 25.10 -3.72
CA PHE A 25 19.33 25.29 -2.93
C PHE A 25 18.21 24.36 -3.37
N ALA A 26 17.97 24.20 -4.68
CA ALA A 26 16.97 23.26 -5.19
C ALA A 26 17.26 21.82 -4.75
N THR A 27 18.53 21.41 -4.69
CA THR A 27 18.93 20.07 -4.25
C THR A 27 18.75 19.90 -2.74
N ILE A 28 19.04 20.92 -1.93
CA ILE A 28 18.78 20.89 -0.48
C ILE A 28 17.27 20.83 -0.22
N PHE A 29 16.48 21.73 -0.80
CA PHE A 29 15.03 21.72 -0.64
C PHE A 29 14.41 20.43 -1.18
N GLY A 30 14.88 19.94 -2.32
CA GLY A 30 14.47 18.65 -2.89
C GLY A 30 14.75 17.48 -1.95
N ASN A 31 15.93 17.44 -1.31
CA ASN A 31 16.26 16.42 -0.32
C ASN A 31 15.42 16.54 0.97
N PHE A 32 15.13 17.76 1.44
CA PHE A 32 14.24 17.97 2.60
C PHE A 32 12.82 17.50 2.32
N ILE A 33 12.27 17.85 1.16
CA ILE A 33 10.94 17.42 0.72
C ILE A 33 10.91 15.90 0.53
N ALA A 34 11.93 15.33 -0.11
CA ALA A 34 12.03 13.88 -0.30
C ALA A 34 12.20 13.13 1.04
N PHE A 35 12.92 13.70 2.01
CA PHE A 35 13.07 13.14 3.35
C PHE A 35 11.74 13.13 4.10
N PHE A 36 11.01 14.25 4.12
CA PHE A 36 9.70 14.32 4.76
C PHE A 36 8.67 13.43 4.07
N ALA A 37 8.66 13.39 2.73
CA ALA A 37 7.81 12.49 1.96
C ALA A 37 8.13 11.03 2.28
N LYS A 38 9.41 10.65 2.31
CA LYS A 38 9.85 9.28 2.63
C LYS A 38 9.54 8.91 4.08
N TRP A 39 9.74 9.83 5.02
CA TRP A 39 9.47 9.61 6.44
C TRP A 39 7.96 9.46 6.72
N PHE A 40 7.14 10.32 6.11
CA PHE A 40 5.68 10.23 6.18
C PHE A 40 5.18 8.93 5.53
N THR A 41 5.68 8.62 4.33
CA THR A 41 5.29 7.41 3.61
C THR A 41 5.77 6.15 4.33
N ALA A 42 6.95 6.16 4.96
CA ALA A 42 7.46 4.99 5.70
C ALA A 42 6.58 4.65 6.90
N ARG A 43 6.11 5.65 7.67
CA ARG A 43 5.19 5.40 8.79
C ARG A 43 3.85 4.87 8.30
N THR A 44 3.26 5.49 7.30
CA THR A 44 1.98 5.05 6.72
C THR A 44 2.08 3.68 6.06
N ALA A 45 3.17 3.40 5.33
CA ALA A 45 3.40 2.13 4.67
C ALA A 45 3.58 0.97 5.65
N THR A 46 4.22 1.19 6.80
CA THR A 46 4.34 0.14 7.83
C THR A 46 2.99 -0.24 8.43
N GLN A 47 2.12 0.75 8.70
CA GLN A 47 0.77 0.49 9.22
C GLN A 47 -0.13 -0.19 8.18
N LEU A 48 -0.11 0.27 6.93
CA LEU A 48 -0.79 -0.40 5.83
C LEU A 48 -0.24 -1.81 5.55
N GLY A 49 1.08 -2.01 5.71
CA GLY A 49 1.73 -3.29 5.54
C GLY A 49 1.24 -4.34 6.54
N VAL A 50 1.09 -3.98 7.82
CA VAL A 50 0.52 -4.87 8.84
C VAL A 50 -0.93 -5.22 8.53
N ILE A 51 -1.72 -4.23 8.11
CA ILE A 51 -3.11 -4.42 7.69
C ILE A 51 -3.21 -5.39 6.51
N ALA A 52 -2.39 -5.19 5.47
CA ALA A 52 -2.35 -6.03 4.29
C ALA A 52 -1.87 -7.46 4.62
N ALA A 53 -0.92 -7.60 5.54
CA ALA A 53 -0.47 -8.90 6.03
C ALA A 53 -1.60 -9.67 6.73
N ILE A 54 -2.37 -9.02 7.61
CA ILE A 54 -3.51 -9.67 8.29
C ILE A 54 -4.61 -10.04 7.29
N ALA A 55 -4.91 -9.15 6.35
CA ALA A 55 -5.92 -9.40 5.31
C ALA A 55 -5.54 -10.57 4.41
N SER A 56 -4.30 -10.60 3.90
CA SER A 56 -3.80 -11.69 3.06
C SER A 56 -3.76 -13.03 3.79
N LEU A 57 -3.42 -13.04 5.08
CA LEU A 57 -3.42 -14.24 5.90
C LEU A 57 -4.85 -14.79 6.11
N THR A 58 -5.83 -13.90 6.29
CA THR A 58 -7.24 -14.26 6.40
C THR A 58 -7.79 -14.83 5.08
N ILE A 59 -7.48 -14.20 3.96
CA ILE A 59 -7.88 -14.68 2.62
C ILE A 59 -7.24 -16.05 2.33
N GLY A 60 -5.95 -16.20 2.66
CA GLY A 60 -5.23 -17.47 2.52
C GLY A 60 -5.84 -18.60 3.35
N MET A 61 -6.25 -18.31 4.59
CA MET A 61 -6.93 -19.29 5.45
C MET A 61 -8.27 -19.75 4.85
N ILE A 62 -9.09 -18.82 4.33
CA ILE A 62 -10.37 -19.16 3.68
C ILE A 62 -10.15 -20.02 2.43
N ALA A 63 -9.13 -19.68 1.63
CA ALA A 63 -8.78 -20.46 0.45
C ALA A 63 -8.35 -21.88 0.82
N LEU A 64 -7.53 -22.04 1.86
CA LEU A 64 -7.11 -23.35 2.36
C LEU A 64 -8.28 -24.18 2.89
N ILE A 65 -9.22 -23.59 3.62
CA ILE A 65 -10.41 -24.32 4.08
C ILE A 65 -11.23 -24.83 2.89
N LYS A 66 -11.41 -24.02 1.84
CA LYS A 66 -12.10 -24.44 0.63
C LYS A 66 -11.40 -25.60 -0.07
N THR A 67 -10.08 -25.56 -0.19
CA THR A 67 -9.32 -26.64 -0.84
C THR A 67 -9.35 -27.92 0.01
N LEU A 68 -9.32 -27.83 1.33
CA LEU A 68 -9.51 -29.00 2.20
C LEU A 68 -10.89 -29.64 2.01
N ILE A 69 -11.96 -28.85 1.96
CA ILE A 69 -13.31 -29.36 1.72
C ILE A 69 -13.40 -30.06 0.36
N SER A 70 -12.81 -29.48 -0.69
CA SER A 70 -12.73 -30.11 -2.02
C SER A 70 -11.88 -31.38 -2.04
N SER A 71 -10.85 -31.47 -1.21
CA SER A 71 -10.04 -32.69 -1.09
C SER A 71 -10.79 -33.83 -0.40
N ILE A 72 -11.65 -33.50 0.56
CA ILE A 72 -12.54 -34.45 1.23
C ILE A 72 -13.63 -34.96 0.30
N SER A 73 -14.17 -34.12 -0.58
CA SER A 73 -15.17 -34.58 -1.57
C SER A 73 -14.60 -35.57 -2.59
N LEU A 74 -13.29 -35.62 -2.80
CA LEU A 74 -12.65 -36.63 -3.66
C LEU A 74 -12.58 -38.03 -3.02
N VAL A 75 -12.60 -38.10 -1.69
CA VAL A 75 -12.45 -39.35 -0.93
C VAL A 75 -13.79 -39.80 -0.32
N ALA A 76 -14.75 -38.88 -0.15
CA ALA A 76 -16.04 -39.17 0.46
C ALA A 76 -17.00 -39.94 -0.47
N PRO A 77 -17.83 -40.87 0.06
CA PRO A 77 -18.86 -41.55 -0.71
C PRO A 77 -19.89 -40.55 -1.31
N PRO A 78 -20.42 -40.81 -2.51
CA PRO A 78 -21.27 -39.85 -3.25
C PRO A 78 -22.56 -39.46 -2.49
N LEU A 79 -23.09 -40.36 -1.66
CA LEU A 79 -24.22 -40.11 -0.76
C LEU A 79 -23.95 -38.99 0.26
N PHE A 80 -22.72 -38.87 0.74
CA PHE A 80 -22.34 -37.83 1.69
C PHE A 80 -22.31 -36.44 1.04
N SER A 81 -21.84 -36.35 -0.21
CA SER A 81 -21.84 -35.10 -0.96
C SER A 81 -23.25 -34.61 -1.27
N GLN A 82 -24.18 -35.52 -1.58
CA GLN A 82 -25.59 -35.19 -1.80
C GLN A 82 -26.31 -34.75 -0.52
N ALA A 83 -26.05 -35.40 0.61
CA ALA A 83 -26.61 -35.01 1.89
C ALA A 83 -26.11 -33.62 2.34
N MET A 84 -24.83 -33.31 2.10
CA MET A 84 -24.26 -32.00 2.44
C MET A 84 -24.81 -30.86 1.58
N SER A 85 -25.14 -31.11 0.31
CA SER A 85 -25.79 -30.14 -0.58
C SER A 85 -27.23 -29.78 -0.15
N LEU A 86 -27.89 -30.65 0.63
CA LEU A 86 -29.20 -30.34 1.23
C LEU A 86 -29.11 -29.40 2.45
N VAL A 87 -27.95 -29.33 3.11
CA VAL A 87 -27.73 -28.52 4.32
C VAL A 87 -27.07 -27.18 3.99
N VAL A 88 -26.06 -27.20 3.11
CA VAL A 88 -25.34 -26.00 2.68
C VAL A 88 -25.75 -25.65 1.25
N PRO A 89 -26.42 -24.50 1.04
CA PRO A 89 -26.80 -24.09 -0.30
C PRO A 89 -25.57 -23.68 -1.11
N ASP A 90 -25.59 -23.91 -2.42
CA ASP A 90 -24.47 -23.66 -3.34
C ASP A 90 -24.01 -22.19 -3.37
N ASN A 91 -24.88 -21.26 -2.95
CA ASN A 91 -24.59 -19.83 -2.86
C ASN A 91 -23.96 -19.40 -1.53
N ALA A 92 -23.91 -20.27 -0.50
CA ALA A 92 -23.33 -19.94 0.80
C ALA A 92 -21.88 -19.41 0.71
N PRO A 93 -20.99 -19.96 -0.14
CA PRO A 93 -19.68 -19.39 -0.41
C PRO A 93 -19.70 -17.90 -0.79
N ILE A 94 -20.63 -17.52 -1.66
CA ILE A 94 -20.74 -16.18 -2.21
C ILE A 94 -21.27 -15.24 -1.13
N CYS A 95 -22.31 -15.66 -0.39
CA CYS A 95 -22.87 -14.90 0.71
C CYS A 95 -21.84 -14.62 1.82
N ILE A 96 -21.06 -15.63 2.20
CA ILE A 96 -19.99 -15.48 3.21
C ILE A 96 -18.91 -14.53 2.69
N SER A 97 -18.50 -14.65 1.43
CA SER A 97 -17.49 -13.75 0.85
C SER A 97 -17.97 -12.29 0.78
N ALA A 98 -19.25 -12.07 0.52
CA ALA A 98 -19.86 -10.73 0.53
C ALA A 98 -19.89 -10.14 1.95
N LEU A 99 -20.27 -10.94 2.96
CA LEU A 99 -20.24 -10.53 4.37
C LEU A 99 -18.83 -10.16 4.82
N VAL A 100 -17.84 -11.01 4.52
CA VAL A 100 -16.44 -10.74 4.85
C VAL A 100 -15.95 -9.46 4.16
N SER A 101 -16.29 -9.27 2.88
CA SER A 101 -15.95 -8.05 2.13
C SER A 101 -16.58 -6.79 2.73
N ALA A 102 -17.84 -6.86 3.18
CA ALA A 102 -18.49 -5.74 3.86
C ALA A 102 -17.79 -5.39 5.19
N HIS A 103 -17.39 -6.41 5.97
CA HIS A 103 -16.67 -6.21 7.22
C HIS A 103 -15.27 -5.61 7.01
N THR A 104 -14.54 -6.03 5.98
CA THR A 104 -13.21 -5.47 5.67
C THR A 104 -13.32 -4.02 5.22
N ILE A 105 -14.31 -3.66 4.38
CA ILE A 105 -14.55 -2.28 3.95
C ILE A 105 -14.85 -1.39 5.17
N LYS A 106 -15.73 -1.83 6.07
CA LYS A 106 -16.04 -1.10 7.32
C LYS A 106 -14.78 -0.86 8.15
N TRP A 107 -13.96 -1.88 8.31
CA TRP A 107 -12.75 -1.79 9.11
C TRP A 107 -11.71 -0.84 8.48
N VAL A 108 -11.52 -0.88 7.15
CA VAL A 108 -10.66 0.09 6.43
C VAL A 108 -11.16 1.53 6.64
N TRP A 109 -12.47 1.73 6.58
CA TRP A 109 -13.07 3.05 6.83
C TRP A 109 -12.79 3.56 8.25
N GLN A 110 -12.90 2.69 9.27
CA GLN A 110 -12.58 3.05 10.65
C GLN A 110 -11.12 3.50 10.84
N TRP A 111 -10.18 2.92 10.09
CA TRP A 111 -8.80 3.38 10.10
C TRP A 111 -8.64 4.78 9.51
N GLN A 112 -9.28 5.06 8.37
CA GLN A 112 -9.26 6.40 7.76
C GLN A 112 -9.75 7.46 8.74
N VAL A 113 -10.86 7.18 9.44
CA VAL A 113 -11.40 8.09 10.46
C VAL A 113 -10.41 8.28 11.62
N ARG A 114 -9.82 7.20 12.15
CA ARG A 114 -8.81 7.30 13.22
C ARG A 114 -7.57 8.11 12.83
N PHE A 115 -7.14 8.01 11.57
CA PHE A 115 -6.03 8.85 11.08
C PHE A 115 -6.42 10.33 11.12
N ILE A 116 -7.60 10.68 10.62
CA ILE A 116 -8.09 12.06 10.64
C ILE A 116 -8.20 12.58 12.08
N GLU A 117 -8.75 11.78 12.99
CA GLU A 117 -8.85 12.12 14.42
C GLU A 117 -7.48 12.36 15.05
N TYR A 118 -6.49 11.50 14.80
CA TYR A 118 -5.13 11.65 15.32
C TYR A 118 -4.44 12.93 14.85
N TYR A 119 -4.64 13.34 13.60
CA TYR A 119 -4.09 14.61 13.09
C TYR A 119 -4.88 15.83 13.60
N SER A 120 -6.19 15.69 13.80
CA SER A 120 -7.06 16.74 14.32
C SER A 120 -6.80 17.03 15.81
N SER A 121 -6.47 16.01 16.61
CA SER A 121 -6.18 16.16 18.04
C SER A 121 -4.77 16.66 18.36
N GLY A 122 -3.95 16.97 17.36
CA GLY A 122 -2.56 17.39 17.51
C GLY A 122 -2.34 18.87 17.86
N ASN A 123 -3.26 19.47 18.66
CA ASN A 123 -3.04 20.74 19.36
C ASN A 123 -2.53 20.48 20.78
#